data_AF-A0A6N8UMY5-F1
#
_entry.id   AF-A0A6N8UMY5-F1
#
_cell.length_a   1.000
_cell.length_b   1.000
_cell.length_c   1.000
_cell.angle_alpha   90.00
_cell.angle_beta   90.00
_cell.angle_gamma   90.00
#
_symmetry.space_group_name_H-M   'P 1'
#
loop_
_entity.id
_entity.type
_entity.pdbx_description
1 polymer ?
#
loop_
_entity_poly.entity_id
_entity_poly.type
_entity_poly.pdbx_seq_one_letter_code
_entity_poly.pdbx_strand_id
1 'polypeptide(L)'
;MDLRCQAGIIRECSSELSPNPGEEVIDARGCALIPGLHDHHIHLLSLAARLSSVECGPPSVSDSNQLAEIIRTYPGHGWVRGVGYHESVAGVLNRKALDAIERDRPIRIQHRSGRVWWLNTRALTELRLNAKGDGELYRMDERVRQNSQLSESFKTDIVEVFSRLLGMGVTGVTDATPSNDDTMESLLKEISADRVNVQVMGNEQLTKGPLKLLIDDYRLPDVDSFERRISDAHRADRTVAIHCVSRVELVFALAALQRVGVVKGDRIEHASVVDADTLESIRELGLTVVTQPNFIFERGDQYTHDLQHDELQALYRIGGLLEEKISVGAGTDAPFGSPDPWLAIRSAVERKTNSGRVLNADECISADRALKLYTTPPEDPGGTPRRLDVGQCADLVLLSQPWEETQKSLFSESVQLTIVKGKVQYKKHAA
;
A
#
# COMPACT_ATOMS: atom_id res chain seq x y z
N MET A 1 7.03 -7.27 30.93
CA MET A 1 6.76 -5.83 31.07
C MET A 1 5.29 -5.66 30.80
N ASP A 2 4.59 -5.05 31.75
CA ASP A 2 3.16 -4.80 31.71
C ASP A 2 2.93 -3.35 31.32
N LEU A 3 1.87 -3.11 30.54
CA LEU A 3 1.45 -1.79 30.09
C LEU A 3 0.03 -1.51 30.56
N ARG A 4 -0.19 -0.34 31.17
CA ARG A 4 -1.54 0.21 31.39
C ARG A 4 -1.82 1.28 30.35
N CYS A 5 -2.88 1.10 29.57
CA CYS A 5 -3.32 2.06 28.56
C CYS A 5 -4.60 2.76 29.00
N GLN A 6 -4.66 4.09 28.86
CA GLN A 6 -5.84 4.88 29.20
C GLN A 6 -6.02 6.04 28.22
N ALA A 7 -7.24 6.20 27.70
CA ALA A 7 -7.57 7.23 26.70
C ALA A 7 -6.63 7.19 25.48
N GLY A 8 -6.28 5.98 25.03
CA GLY A 8 -5.44 5.73 23.87
C GLY A 8 -3.95 6.00 24.03
N ILE A 9 -3.47 6.19 25.25
CA ILE A 9 -2.07 6.47 25.56
C ILE A 9 -1.58 5.46 26.60
N ILE A 10 -0.32 5.04 26.50
CA ILE A 10 0.36 4.26 27.54
C ILE A 10 0.61 5.17 28.76
N ARG A 11 0.05 4.82 29.92
CA ARG A 11 0.15 5.61 31.16
C ARG A 11 1.18 5.07 32.13
N GLU A 12 1.35 3.76 32.18
CA GLU A 12 2.31 3.10 33.06
C GLU A 12 2.98 1.94 32.33
N CYS A 13 4.27 1.79 32.55
CA CYS A 13 5.10 0.66 32.15
C CYS A 13 5.82 0.14 33.39
N SER A 14 5.69 -1.15 33.72
CA SER A 14 6.39 -1.77 34.85
C SER A 14 6.72 -3.23 34.55
N SER A 15 7.60 -3.85 35.33
CA SER A 15 7.81 -5.31 35.26
C SER A 15 6.59 -6.09 35.74
N GLU A 16 5.80 -5.49 36.65
CA GLU A 16 4.59 -6.05 37.23
C GLU A 16 3.62 -4.90 37.54
N LEU A 17 2.40 -4.96 37.01
CA LEU A 17 1.30 -4.05 37.34
C LEU A 17 0.13 -4.84 37.95
N SER A 18 -0.40 -4.35 39.06
CA SER A 18 -1.66 -4.87 39.60
C SER A 18 -2.84 -4.23 38.85
N PRO A 19 -3.81 -5.02 38.34
CA PRO A 19 -4.97 -4.47 37.64
C PRO A 19 -5.89 -3.70 38.59
N ASN A 20 -6.40 -2.55 38.15
CA ASN A 20 -7.42 -1.80 38.89
C ASN A 20 -8.80 -2.45 38.71
N PRO A 21 -9.73 -2.28 39.68
CA PRO A 21 -11.10 -2.77 39.54
C PRO A 21 -11.76 -2.27 38.25
N GLY A 22 -12.26 -3.20 37.43
CA GLY A 22 -12.94 -2.90 36.16
C GLY A 22 -12.03 -2.70 34.96
N GLU A 23 -10.71 -2.84 35.09
CA GLU A 23 -9.79 -2.86 33.94
C GLU A 23 -9.96 -4.15 33.12
N GLU A 24 -9.97 -4.01 31.79
CA GLU A 24 -9.78 -5.15 30.91
C GLU A 24 -8.32 -5.60 30.99
N VAL A 25 -8.10 -6.86 31.35
CA VAL A 25 -6.76 -7.45 31.47
C VAL A 25 -6.53 -8.44 30.35
N ILE A 26 -5.45 -8.22 29.61
CA ILE A 26 -5.00 -9.10 28.53
C ILE A 26 -3.70 -9.77 29.00
N ASP A 27 -3.78 -11.06 29.31
CA ASP A 27 -2.59 -11.86 29.59
C ASP A 27 -1.86 -12.20 28.28
N ALA A 28 -0.69 -11.58 28.09
CA ALA A 28 0.18 -11.78 26.94
C ALA A 28 0.89 -13.15 26.94
N ARG A 29 0.87 -13.89 28.06
CA ARG A 29 1.49 -15.22 28.22
C ARG A 29 2.96 -15.27 27.79
N GLY A 30 3.69 -14.19 28.04
CA GLY A 30 5.10 -14.05 27.64
C GLY A 30 5.33 -13.84 26.14
N CYS A 31 4.29 -13.63 25.33
CA CYS A 31 4.43 -13.33 23.91
C CYS A 31 4.87 -11.89 23.68
N ALA A 32 5.43 -11.62 22.50
CA ALA A 32 5.92 -10.30 22.17
C ALA A 32 4.78 -9.30 21.96
N LEU A 33 4.91 -8.14 22.61
CA LEU A 33 4.13 -6.95 22.33
C LEU A 33 5.03 -5.96 21.60
N ILE A 34 4.60 -5.50 20.42
CA ILE A 34 5.36 -4.57 19.58
C ILE A 34 4.52 -3.31 19.30
N PRO A 35 5.15 -2.17 18.93
CA PRO A 35 4.40 -1.06 18.36
C PRO A 35 3.62 -1.54 17.13
N GLY A 36 2.43 -0.99 16.92
CA GLY A 36 1.63 -1.29 15.74
C GLY A 36 2.40 -1.03 14.46
N LEU A 37 2.03 -1.74 13.38
CA LEU A 37 2.64 -1.51 12.07
C LEU A 37 1.97 -0.29 11.42
N HIS A 38 2.75 0.48 10.67
CA HIS A 38 2.32 1.57 9.80
C HIS A 38 2.79 1.29 8.38
N ASP A 39 1.86 1.10 7.45
CA ASP A 39 2.20 0.97 6.02
C ASP A 39 2.36 2.37 5.42
N HIS A 40 3.59 2.78 5.12
CA HIS A 40 3.87 4.13 4.65
C HIS A 40 3.50 4.39 3.17
N HIS A 41 3.05 3.37 2.43
CA HIS A 41 2.64 3.52 1.04
C HIS A 41 1.65 2.43 0.62
N ILE A 42 0.37 2.80 0.55
CA ILE A 42 -0.71 1.91 0.09
C ILE A 42 -1.76 2.71 -0.69
N HIS A 43 -2.55 2.05 -1.54
CA HIS A 43 -3.65 2.66 -2.29
C HIS A 43 -4.99 2.04 -1.87
N LEU A 44 -5.63 2.59 -0.82
CA LEU A 44 -6.81 2.02 -0.18
C LEU A 44 -7.98 1.85 -1.14
N LEU A 45 -8.27 2.87 -1.96
CA LEU A 45 -9.37 2.80 -2.93
C LEU A 45 -9.13 1.72 -3.99
N SER A 46 -7.90 1.66 -4.49
CA SER A 46 -7.51 0.65 -5.46
C SER A 46 -7.55 -0.74 -4.83
N LEU A 47 -7.11 -0.89 -3.58
CA LEU A 47 -7.14 -2.15 -2.85
C LEU A 47 -8.55 -2.62 -2.55
N ALA A 48 -9.41 -1.74 -2.04
CA ALA A 48 -10.84 -2.00 -1.86
C ALA A 48 -11.50 -2.43 -3.17
N ALA A 49 -11.24 -1.70 -4.26
CA ALA A 49 -11.75 -2.07 -5.57
C ALA A 49 -11.23 -3.44 -6.03
N ARG A 50 -9.96 -3.77 -5.78
CA ARG A 50 -9.36 -5.07 -6.13
C ARG A 50 -9.98 -6.21 -5.33
N LEU A 51 -10.10 -6.08 -4.00
CA LEU A 51 -10.67 -7.11 -3.13
C LEU A 51 -12.16 -7.36 -3.42
N SER A 52 -12.87 -6.32 -3.84
CA SER A 52 -14.27 -6.42 -4.28
C SER A 52 -14.40 -6.70 -5.78
N SER A 53 -13.36 -7.22 -6.43
CA SER A 53 -13.38 -7.66 -7.84
C SER A 53 -13.01 -9.14 -7.97
N VAL A 54 -13.49 -9.78 -9.03
CA VAL A 54 -13.10 -11.14 -9.40
C VAL A 54 -11.92 -11.13 -10.37
N GLU A 55 -10.99 -12.09 -10.20
CA GLU A 55 -9.92 -12.31 -11.17
C GLU A 55 -10.49 -13.01 -12.41
N CYS A 56 -10.47 -12.32 -13.55
CA CYS A 56 -11.02 -12.78 -14.83
C CYS A 56 -9.96 -13.33 -15.79
N GLY A 57 -8.71 -13.45 -15.36
CA GLY A 57 -7.62 -13.93 -16.21
C GLY A 57 -6.70 -14.95 -15.56
N PRO A 58 -5.71 -15.47 -16.31
CA PRO A 58 -4.82 -16.49 -15.82
C PRO A 58 -3.95 -16.00 -14.64
N PRO A 59 -3.58 -16.89 -13.70
CA PRO A 59 -3.85 -18.33 -13.70
C PRO A 59 -5.25 -18.70 -13.19
N SER A 60 -5.99 -17.77 -12.60
CA SER A 60 -7.28 -18.03 -11.93
C SER A 60 -8.38 -18.44 -12.91
N VAL A 61 -8.40 -17.85 -14.10
CA VAL A 61 -9.37 -18.14 -15.17
C VAL A 61 -8.60 -18.35 -16.46
N SER A 62 -8.74 -19.52 -17.08
CA SER A 62 -8.00 -19.89 -18.29
C SER A 62 -8.87 -20.01 -19.55
N ASP A 63 -10.20 -20.06 -19.41
CA ASP A 63 -11.12 -20.24 -20.54
C ASP A 63 -12.46 -19.52 -20.36
N SER A 64 -13.24 -19.45 -21.44
CA SER A 64 -14.52 -18.74 -21.49
C SER A 64 -15.60 -19.34 -20.58
N ASN A 65 -15.55 -20.65 -20.30
CA ASN A 65 -16.56 -21.29 -19.46
C ASN A 65 -16.32 -20.92 -17.99
N GLN A 66 -15.06 -20.97 -17.54
CA GLN A 66 -14.66 -20.50 -16.21
C GLN A 66 -14.99 -19.02 -16.02
N LEU A 67 -14.74 -18.18 -17.05
CA LEU A 67 -15.11 -16.77 -17.01
C LEU A 67 -16.62 -16.58 -16.85
N ALA A 68 -17.43 -17.34 -17.58
CA ALA A 68 -18.88 -17.23 -17.48
C ALA A 68 -19.40 -17.71 -16.12
N GLU A 69 -18.81 -18.78 -15.57
CA GLU A 69 -19.15 -19.34 -14.27
C GLU A 69 -18.83 -18.36 -13.14
N ILE A 70 -17.62 -17.80 -13.09
CA ILE A 70 -17.22 -16.87 -12.02
C ILE A 70 -18.07 -15.59 -12.03
N ILE A 71 -18.48 -15.11 -13.20
CA ILE A 71 -19.38 -13.95 -13.33
C ILE A 71 -20.79 -14.27 -12.81
N ARG A 72 -21.37 -15.42 -13.19
CA ARG A 72 -22.73 -15.81 -12.79
C ARG A 72 -22.84 -16.16 -11.32
N THR A 73 -21.82 -16.80 -10.78
CA THR A 73 -21.77 -17.22 -9.37
C THR A 73 -21.29 -16.14 -8.42
N TYR A 74 -20.83 -14.99 -8.96
CA TYR A 74 -20.39 -13.87 -8.13
C TYR A 74 -21.53 -13.43 -7.18
N PRO A 75 -21.31 -13.37 -5.86
CA PRO A 75 -22.40 -13.17 -4.91
C PRO A 75 -23.06 -11.78 -5.03
N GLY A 76 -24.30 -11.69 -4.54
CA GLY A 76 -25.09 -10.47 -4.47
C GLY A 76 -25.80 -10.06 -5.77
N HIS A 77 -26.54 -8.96 -5.70
CA HIS A 77 -27.31 -8.42 -6.84
C HIS A 77 -26.71 -7.12 -7.42
N GLY A 78 -25.56 -6.68 -6.88
CA GLY A 78 -24.89 -5.42 -7.25
C GLY A 78 -24.07 -5.53 -8.55
N TRP A 79 -23.03 -4.72 -8.71
CA TRP A 79 -22.13 -4.84 -9.87
C TRP A 79 -21.29 -6.12 -9.82
N VAL A 80 -21.02 -6.72 -10.97
CA VAL A 80 -19.89 -7.65 -11.15
C VAL A 80 -18.70 -6.83 -11.60
N ARG A 81 -17.63 -6.84 -10.79
CA ARG A 81 -16.38 -6.14 -11.08
C ARG A 81 -15.32 -7.19 -11.38
N GLY A 82 -14.80 -7.22 -12.60
CA GLY A 82 -13.74 -8.13 -13.04
C GLY A 82 -12.44 -7.37 -13.30
N VAL A 83 -11.31 -8.00 -12.99
CA VAL A 83 -9.97 -7.47 -13.25
C VAL A 83 -9.06 -8.55 -13.82
N GLY A 84 -7.88 -8.17 -14.29
CA GLY A 84 -6.85 -9.14 -14.70
C GLY A 84 -7.15 -9.90 -16.00
N TYR A 85 -8.17 -9.50 -16.76
CA TYR A 85 -8.55 -10.23 -17.97
C TYR A 85 -7.42 -10.26 -19.01
N HIS A 86 -7.30 -11.37 -19.73
CA HIS A 86 -6.40 -11.52 -20.87
C HIS A 86 -7.14 -12.23 -22.01
N GLU A 87 -6.84 -11.85 -23.25
CA GLU A 87 -7.53 -12.35 -24.44
C GLU A 87 -7.33 -13.85 -24.67
N SER A 88 -6.32 -14.48 -24.03
CA SER A 88 -6.18 -15.94 -24.06
C SER A 88 -7.35 -16.69 -23.43
N VAL A 89 -8.17 -16.03 -22.61
CA VAL A 89 -9.30 -16.65 -21.90
C VAL A 89 -10.50 -16.84 -22.84
N ALA A 90 -10.92 -15.78 -23.53
CA ALA A 90 -12.13 -15.81 -24.35
C ALA A 90 -12.06 -14.90 -25.60
N GLY A 91 -10.86 -14.50 -26.02
CA GLY A 91 -10.65 -13.52 -27.09
C GLY A 91 -10.84 -12.07 -26.62
N VAL A 92 -11.06 -11.14 -27.54
CA VAL A 92 -11.41 -9.77 -27.17
C VAL A 92 -12.87 -9.74 -26.70
N LEU A 93 -13.09 -9.29 -25.46
CA LEU A 93 -14.44 -9.15 -24.92
C LEU A 93 -15.18 -8.00 -25.62
N ASN A 94 -16.51 -8.09 -25.58
CA ASN A 94 -17.37 -6.98 -25.95
C ASN A 94 -18.70 -7.08 -25.20
N ARG A 95 -19.51 -6.04 -25.32
CA ARG A 95 -20.84 -5.90 -24.74
C ARG A 95 -21.72 -7.12 -25.00
N LYS A 96 -21.74 -7.64 -26.23
CA LYS A 96 -22.58 -8.80 -26.58
C LYS A 96 -22.07 -10.07 -25.91
N ALA A 97 -20.76 -10.26 -25.82
CA ALA A 97 -20.15 -11.38 -25.13
C ALA A 97 -20.50 -11.36 -23.64
N LEU A 98 -20.44 -10.19 -23.00
CA LEU A 98 -20.81 -10.04 -21.59
C LEU A 98 -22.32 -10.18 -21.37
N ASP A 99 -23.17 -9.63 -22.24
CA ASP A 99 -24.63 -9.81 -22.19
C ASP A 99 -25.04 -11.29 -22.33
N ALA A 100 -24.27 -12.09 -23.07
CA ALA A 100 -24.51 -13.54 -23.20
C ALA A 100 -24.15 -14.32 -21.93
N ILE A 101 -23.25 -13.79 -21.11
CA ILE A 101 -22.91 -14.38 -19.81
C ILE A 101 -23.99 -14.02 -18.80
N GLU A 102 -24.26 -12.74 -18.63
CA GLU A 102 -25.24 -12.18 -17.70
C GLU A 102 -25.71 -10.80 -18.20
N ARG A 103 -27.02 -10.64 -18.36
CA ARG A 103 -27.65 -9.49 -19.04
C ARG A 103 -28.29 -8.50 -18.07
N ASP A 104 -28.84 -8.99 -16.96
CA ASP A 104 -29.69 -8.21 -16.08
C ASP A 104 -28.88 -7.53 -14.98
N ARG A 105 -27.68 -8.06 -14.69
CA ARG A 105 -26.73 -7.50 -13.74
C ARG A 105 -25.66 -6.65 -14.44
N PRO A 106 -25.28 -5.46 -13.93
CA PRO A 106 -24.21 -4.66 -14.54
C PRO A 106 -22.84 -5.33 -14.36
N ILE A 107 -22.08 -5.46 -15.45
CA ILE A 107 -20.75 -6.06 -15.48
C ILE A 107 -19.74 -5.03 -16.03
N ARG A 108 -18.59 -4.91 -15.36
CA ARG A 108 -17.38 -4.29 -15.92
C ARG A 108 -16.19 -5.23 -15.75
N ILE A 109 -15.37 -5.40 -16.78
CA ILE A 109 -14.14 -6.19 -16.73
C ILE A 109 -12.96 -5.36 -17.22
N GLN A 110 -11.90 -5.28 -16.42
CA GLN A 110 -10.65 -4.61 -16.79
C GLN A 110 -9.66 -5.60 -17.41
N HIS A 111 -9.06 -5.20 -18.52
CA HIS A 111 -7.89 -5.89 -19.07
C HIS A 111 -6.72 -5.84 -18.07
N ARG A 112 -5.88 -6.88 -18.01
CA ARG A 112 -4.70 -6.93 -17.13
C ARG A 112 -3.73 -5.75 -17.31
N SER A 113 -3.74 -5.09 -18.47
CA SER A 113 -2.97 -3.87 -18.70
C SER A 113 -3.44 -2.65 -17.88
N GLY A 114 -4.64 -2.72 -17.31
CA GLY A 114 -5.32 -1.60 -16.63
C GLY A 114 -5.95 -0.56 -17.56
N ARG A 115 -5.65 -0.57 -18.87
CA ARG A 115 -5.98 0.53 -19.80
C ARG A 115 -7.33 0.38 -20.53
N VAL A 116 -7.89 -0.83 -20.54
CA VAL A 116 -9.10 -1.18 -21.30
C VAL A 116 -10.13 -1.76 -20.36
N TRP A 117 -11.39 -1.34 -20.53
CA TRP A 117 -12.54 -1.87 -19.84
C TRP A 117 -13.58 -2.35 -20.84
N TRP A 118 -14.26 -3.45 -20.53
CA TRP A 118 -15.43 -3.92 -21.25
C TRP A 118 -16.65 -3.95 -20.34
N LEU A 119 -17.77 -3.45 -20.86
CA LEU A 119 -19.02 -3.29 -20.13
C LEU A 119 -20.18 -3.96 -20.87
N ASN A 120 -21.08 -4.60 -20.13
CA ASN A 120 -22.33 -5.12 -20.70
C ASN A 120 -23.38 -4.01 -20.90
N THR A 121 -24.50 -4.34 -21.53
CA THR A 121 -25.55 -3.36 -21.85
C THR A 121 -26.15 -2.73 -20.58
N ARG A 122 -26.32 -3.52 -19.52
CA ARG A 122 -26.83 -3.03 -18.23
C ARG A 122 -25.90 -1.99 -17.61
N ALA A 123 -24.60 -2.26 -17.57
CA ALA A 123 -23.59 -1.36 -17.03
C ALA A 123 -23.51 -0.02 -17.80
N LEU A 124 -23.53 -0.06 -19.13
CA LEU A 124 -23.53 1.16 -19.94
C LEU A 124 -24.78 2.03 -19.69
N THR A 125 -25.93 1.39 -19.55
CA THR A 125 -27.20 2.07 -19.25
C THR A 125 -27.13 2.78 -17.90
N GLU A 126 -26.63 2.10 -16.88
CA GLU A 126 -26.52 2.64 -15.52
C GLU A 126 -25.53 3.81 -15.44
N LEU A 127 -24.40 3.72 -16.16
CA LEU A 127 -23.40 4.79 -16.24
C LEU A 127 -23.82 5.93 -17.17
N ARG A 128 -25.00 5.83 -17.81
CA ARG A 128 -25.50 6.78 -18.82
C ARG A 128 -24.48 7.03 -19.94
N LEU A 129 -23.72 6.01 -20.30
CA LEU A 129 -22.76 6.06 -21.40
C LEU A 129 -23.47 5.69 -22.71
N ASN A 130 -23.18 6.44 -23.77
CA ASN A 130 -23.81 6.21 -25.07
C ASN A 130 -23.44 4.82 -25.61
N ALA A 131 -24.44 3.93 -25.69
CA ALA A 131 -24.33 2.53 -26.12
C ALA A 131 -24.10 2.32 -27.63
N LYS A 132 -23.49 3.30 -28.33
CA LYS A 132 -23.18 3.18 -29.76
C LYS A 132 -21.92 2.33 -30.03
N GLY A 133 -21.11 2.06 -29.01
CA GLY A 133 -19.95 1.16 -29.08
C GLY A 133 -20.26 -0.29 -28.72
N ASP A 134 -19.25 -1.14 -28.90
CA ASP A 134 -19.20 -2.53 -28.47
C ASP A 134 -18.91 -2.70 -26.97
N GLY A 135 -19.07 -1.63 -26.17
CA GLY A 135 -18.87 -1.64 -24.72
C GLY A 135 -17.42 -1.55 -24.27
N GLU A 136 -16.48 -1.32 -25.19
CA GLU A 136 -15.08 -1.04 -24.87
C GLU A 136 -14.88 0.43 -24.47
N LEU A 137 -14.12 0.66 -23.40
CA LEU A 137 -13.66 1.98 -22.96
C LEU A 137 -12.14 1.96 -22.78
N TYR A 138 -11.46 2.92 -23.41
CA TYR A 138 -10.01 3.10 -23.30
C TYR A 138 -9.68 4.29 -22.38
N ARG A 139 -8.87 4.05 -21.33
CA ARG A 139 -8.38 5.08 -20.39
C ARG A 139 -9.47 6.00 -19.82
N MET A 140 -10.68 5.48 -19.58
CA MET A 140 -11.78 6.21 -18.94
C MET A 140 -11.93 5.88 -17.45
N ASP A 141 -10.82 5.52 -16.79
CA ASP A 141 -10.78 5.08 -15.40
C ASP A 141 -11.45 6.08 -14.45
N GLU A 142 -11.20 7.37 -14.62
CA GLU A 142 -11.80 8.42 -13.78
C GLU A 142 -13.32 8.47 -13.93
N ARG A 143 -13.87 8.38 -15.15
CA ARG A 143 -15.33 8.41 -15.37
C ARG A 143 -16.02 7.16 -14.85
N VAL A 144 -15.40 6.00 -14.98
CA VAL A 144 -15.90 4.73 -14.44
C VAL A 144 -15.82 4.71 -12.91
N ARG A 145 -14.76 5.30 -12.31
CA ARG A 145 -14.60 5.45 -10.85
C ARG A 145 -15.53 6.52 -10.25
N GLN A 146 -15.68 7.68 -10.90
CA GLN A 146 -16.53 8.78 -10.46
C GLN A 146 -18.02 8.42 -10.50
N ASN A 147 -18.45 7.64 -11.50
CA ASN A 147 -19.84 7.16 -11.60
C ASN A 147 -20.10 5.82 -10.90
N SER A 148 -19.08 5.00 -10.59
CA SER A 148 -19.22 3.96 -9.57
C SER A 148 -19.17 4.62 -8.20
N GLN A 149 -20.22 5.39 -7.93
CA GLN A 149 -20.47 6.21 -6.75
C GLN A 149 -19.89 5.56 -5.49
N LEU A 150 -19.09 6.32 -4.74
CA LEU A 150 -19.35 6.87 -3.38
C LEU A 150 -20.60 6.35 -2.63
N SER A 151 -20.96 5.10 -2.85
CA SER A 151 -22.11 4.40 -2.31
C SER A 151 -21.73 3.77 -0.96
N GLU A 152 -22.73 3.36 -0.19
CA GLU A 152 -22.53 2.52 1.01
C GLU A 152 -21.59 1.32 0.74
N SER A 153 -21.55 0.80 -0.50
CA SER A 153 -20.62 -0.27 -0.88
C SER A 153 -19.15 0.15 -0.78
N PHE A 154 -18.80 1.39 -1.13
CA PHE A 154 -17.43 1.91 -1.04
C PHE A 154 -16.94 1.98 0.41
N LYS A 155 -17.76 2.52 1.31
CA LYS A 155 -17.43 2.57 2.74
C LYS A 155 -17.24 1.16 3.29
N THR A 156 -18.11 0.23 2.91
CA THR A 156 -18.03 -1.18 3.29
C THR A 156 -16.75 -1.84 2.76
N ASP A 157 -16.38 -1.62 1.49
CA ASP A 157 -15.18 -2.18 0.87
C ASP A 157 -13.90 -1.70 1.61
N ILE A 158 -13.84 -0.42 1.99
CA ILE A 158 -12.70 0.14 2.75
C ILE A 158 -12.66 -0.39 4.20
N VAL A 159 -13.82 -0.57 4.85
CA VAL A 159 -13.88 -1.19 6.19
C VAL A 159 -13.37 -2.63 6.16
N GLU A 160 -13.66 -3.38 5.10
CA GLU A 160 -13.13 -4.74 4.89
C GLU A 160 -11.60 -4.71 4.70
N VAL A 161 -11.08 -3.73 3.94
CA VAL A 161 -9.63 -3.49 3.83
C VAL A 161 -9.01 -3.27 5.21
N PHE A 162 -9.55 -2.35 6.01
CA PHE A 162 -9.05 -2.11 7.37
C PHE A 162 -9.12 -3.35 8.25
N SER A 163 -10.18 -4.15 8.14
CA SER A 163 -10.33 -5.39 8.91
C SER A 163 -9.23 -6.40 8.59
N ARG A 164 -8.84 -6.52 7.32
CA ARG A 164 -7.72 -7.38 6.89
C ARG A 164 -6.37 -6.86 7.36
N LEU A 165 -6.13 -5.56 7.20
CA LEU A 165 -4.90 -4.88 7.62
C LEU A 165 -4.70 -5.00 9.15
N LEU A 166 -5.77 -4.82 9.93
CA LEU A 166 -5.76 -5.06 11.36
C LEU A 166 -5.40 -6.51 11.70
N GLY A 167 -5.88 -7.49 10.93
CA GLY A 167 -5.50 -8.90 11.08
C GLY A 167 -4.00 -9.18 10.84
N MET A 168 -3.31 -8.27 10.15
CA MET A 168 -1.87 -8.32 9.89
C MET A 168 -1.07 -7.39 10.82
N GLY A 169 -1.70 -6.79 11.83
CA GLY A 169 -1.04 -5.91 12.79
C GLY A 169 -0.87 -4.45 12.33
N VAL A 170 -1.50 -4.07 11.22
CA VAL A 170 -1.44 -2.69 10.71
C VAL A 170 -2.41 -1.81 11.50
N THR A 171 -1.83 -0.86 12.22
CA THR A 171 -2.54 0.15 13.03
C THR A 171 -2.65 1.49 12.33
N GLY A 172 -1.85 1.71 11.28
CA GLY A 172 -1.87 2.93 10.50
C GLY A 172 -1.44 2.71 9.06
N VAL A 173 -1.87 3.59 8.18
CA VAL A 173 -1.54 3.58 6.75
C VAL A 173 -1.35 5.00 6.23
N THR A 174 -0.54 5.14 5.18
CA THR A 174 -0.46 6.35 4.37
C THR A 174 -0.98 6.06 2.97
N ASP A 175 -2.16 6.59 2.64
CA ASP A 175 -2.74 6.45 1.31
C ASP A 175 -1.95 7.31 0.29
N ALA A 176 -1.34 6.64 -0.68
CA ALA A 176 -0.43 7.22 -1.65
C ALA A 176 -1.11 7.63 -2.96
N THR A 177 -2.44 7.70 -3.01
CA THR A 177 -3.18 7.94 -4.25
C THR A 177 -2.98 9.40 -4.73
N PRO A 178 -2.40 9.62 -5.93
CA PRO A 178 -2.01 10.96 -6.38
C PRO A 178 -3.18 11.92 -6.56
N SER A 179 -4.38 11.40 -6.82
CA SER A 179 -5.59 12.18 -7.06
C SER A 179 -6.37 12.54 -5.78
N ASN A 180 -5.89 12.14 -4.59
CA ASN A 180 -6.57 12.50 -3.35
C ASN A 180 -6.60 14.02 -3.15
N ASP A 181 -7.71 14.50 -2.59
CA ASP A 181 -7.95 15.88 -2.19
C ASP A 181 -8.51 15.90 -0.75
N ASP A 182 -8.84 17.07 -0.23
CA ASP A 182 -9.43 17.24 1.10
C ASP A 182 -10.78 16.50 1.27
N THR A 183 -11.53 16.31 0.19
CA THR A 183 -12.80 15.57 0.23
C THR A 183 -12.52 14.09 0.50
N MET A 184 -11.54 13.52 -0.21
CA MET A 184 -11.12 12.14 0.01
C MET A 184 -10.48 11.96 1.39
N GLU A 185 -9.65 12.91 1.83
CA GLU A 185 -9.06 12.88 3.18
C GLU A 185 -10.13 12.82 4.27
N SER A 186 -11.14 13.70 4.16
CA SER A 186 -12.27 13.75 5.10
C SER A 186 -13.07 12.45 5.10
N LEU A 187 -13.33 11.89 3.91
CA LEU A 187 -14.05 10.63 3.76
C LEU A 187 -13.29 9.44 4.33
N LEU A 188 -11.98 9.33 4.06
CA LEU A 188 -11.16 8.25 4.61
C LEU A 188 -11.07 8.34 6.14
N LYS A 189 -10.97 9.54 6.71
CA LYS A 189 -11.02 9.75 8.17
C LYS A 189 -12.37 9.38 8.77
N GLU A 190 -13.47 9.69 8.07
CA GLU A 190 -14.81 9.29 8.49
C GLU A 190 -14.95 7.75 8.51
N ILE A 191 -14.51 7.08 7.45
CA ILE A 191 -14.60 5.62 7.33
C ILE A 191 -13.67 4.92 8.32
N SER A 192 -12.43 5.41 8.46
CA SER A 192 -11.45 4.84 9.39
C SER A 192 -11.88 5.04 10.83
N ALA A 193 -12.49 6.18 11.15
CA ALA A 193 -12.85 6.60 12.50
C ALA A 193 -11.67 6.37 13.47
N ASP A 194 -11.84 5.49 14.45
CA ASP A 194 -10.81 5.07 15.41
C ASP A 194 -10.25 3.65 15.15
N ARG A 195 -10.55 3.05 13.98
CA ARG A 195 -10.14 1.67 13.66
C ARG A 195 -8.69 1.57 13.23
N VAL A 196 -8.26 2.46 12.34
CA VAL A 196 -6.91 2.52 11.76
C VAL A 196 -6.55 3.99 11.59
N ASN A 197 -5.31 4.37 11.88
CA ASN A 197 -4.82 5.73 11.63
C ASN A 197 -4.56 5.92 10.13
N VAL A 198 -5.10 6.99 9.53
CA VAL A 198 -4.93 7.25 8.09
C VAL A 198 -4.24 8.59 7.88
N GLN A 199 -3.09 8.56 7.21
CA GLN A 199 -2.47 9.72 6.58
C GLN A 199 -2.75 9.65 5.07
N VAL A 200 -2.80 10.81 4.41
CA VAL A 200 -3.09 10.89 2.98
C VAL A 200 -2.00 11.71 2.29
N MET A 201 -1.51 11.21 1.15
CA MET A 201 -0.82 12.00 0.14
C MET A 201 -1.83 12.30 -0.97
N GLY A 202 -1.63 13.39 -1.71
CA GLY A 202 -2.58 13.77 -2.74
C GLY A 202 -2.11 14.91 -3.63
N ASN A 203 -3.04 15.49 -4.37
CA ASN A 203 -2.78 16.56 -5.34
C ASN A 203 -2.67 17.94 -4.67
N GLU A 204 -2.73 19.00 -5.47
CA GLU A 204 -2.66 20.40 -5.05
C GLU A 204 -3.86 20.86 -4.22
N GLN A 205 -5.00 20.16 -4.31
CA GLN A 205 -6.23 20.47 -3.55
C GLN A 205 -6.23 19.85 -2.14
N LEU A 206 -5.26 19.00 -1.83
CA LEU A 206 -5.04 18.49 -0.48
C LEU A 206 -4.30 19.55 0.36
N THR A 207 -4.81 19.88 1.54
CA THR A 207 -4.21 20.92 2.40
C THR A 207 -3.19 20.38 3.39
N LYS A 208 -3.24 19.08 3.71
CA LYS A 208 -2.35 18.43 4.69
C LYS A 208 -1.70 17.18 4.13
N GLY A 209 -0.46 16.95 4.53
CA GLY A 209 0.33 15.82 4.07
C GLY A 209 0.98 16.08 2.70
N PRO A 210 1.78 15.11 2.22
CA PRO A 210 2.65 15.35 1.08
C PRO A 210 1.90 15.55 -0.24
N LEU A 211 2.44 16.39 -1.12
CA LEU A 211 2.06 16.43 -2.53
C LEU A 211 2.63 15.18 -3.21
N LYS A 212 1.77 14.31 -3.73
CA LYS A 212 2.18 13.09 -4.44
C LYS A 212 2.43 13.43 -5.91
N LEU A 213 3.69 13.29 -6.33
CA LEU A 213 4.13 13.56 -7.69
C LEU A 213 4.42 12.24 -8.41
N LEU A 214 3.91 12.12 -9.64
CA LEU A 214 4.24 11.04 -10.56
C LEU A 214 5.14 11.57 -11.67
N ILE A 215 6.08 10.74 -12.09
CA ILE A 215 6.89 10.92 -13.30
C ILE A 215 6.51 9.76 -14.23
N ASP A 216 6.38 10.04 -15.53
CA ASP A 216 6.13 9.02 -16.56
C ASP A 216 7.39 8.94 -17.43
N ASP A 217 8.12 7.84 -17.34
CA ASP A 217 9.33 7.58 -18.14
C ASP A 217 9.14 7.80 -19.64
N TYR A 218 7.97 7.46 -20.18
CA TYR A 218 7.71 7.59 -21.62
C TYR A 218 7.48 9.04 -22.04
N ARG A 219 7.09 9.90 -21.09
CA ARG A 219 6.83 11.30 -21.31
C ARG A 219 7.12 12.09 -20.04
N LEU A 220 8.40 12.38 -19.85
CA LEU A 220 8.87 13.19 -18.73
C LEU A 220 8.08 14.51 -18.65
N PRO A 221 7.75 14.97 -17.43
CA PRO A 221 7.02 16.20 -17.25
C PRO A 221 7.87 17.40 -17.68
N ASP A 222 7.19 18.50 -18.01
CA ASP A 222 7.85 19.79 -18.20
C ASP A 222 8.59 20.20 -16.92
N VAL A 223 9.89 20.46 -17.03
CA VAL A 223 10.78 20.72 -15.89
C VAL A 223 10.30 21.94 -15.10
N ASP A 224 10.02 23.05 -15.78
CA ASP A 224 9.59 24.29 -15.12
C ASP A 224 8.24 24.12 -14.42
N SER A 225 7.32 23.35 -15.00
CA SER A 225 6.05 23.00 -14.35
C SER A 225 6.25 22.08 -13.15
N PHE A 226 7.16 21.10 -13.23
CA PHE A 226 7.41 20.16 -12.14
C PHE A 226 8.08 20.85 -10.95
N GLU A 227 9.12 21.66 -11.20
CA GLU A 227 9.82 22.46 -10.20
C GLU A 227 8.86 23.45 -9.52
N ARG A 228 7.98 24.11 -10.28
CA ARG A 228 6.95 24.99 -9.71
C ARG A 228 6.01 24.26 -8.75
N ARG A 229 5.57 23.04 -9.08
CA ARG A 229 4.69 22.25 -8.21
C ARG A 229 5.37 21.91 -6.87
N ILE A 230 6.66 21.58 -6.89
CA ILE A 230 7.45 21.37 -5.67
C ILE A 230 7.52 22.67 -4.85
N SER A 231 7.90 23.78 -5.49
CA SER A 231 8.00 25.09 -4.83
C SER A 231 6.66 25.56 -4.23
N ASP A 232 5.56 25.34 -4.96
CA ASP A 232 4.20 25.65 -4.49
C ASP A 232 3.81 24.83 -3.27
N ALA A 233 4.12 23.53 -3.25
CA ALA A 233 3.89 22.67 -2.09
C ALA A 233 4.67 23.16 -0.87
N HIS A 234 5.97 23.44 -1.03
CA HIS A 234 6.83 23.94 0.05
C HIS A 234 6.34 25.28 0.59
N ARG A 235 5.91 26.21 -0.28
CA ARG A 235 5.30 27.49 0.13
C ARG A 235 3.98 27.32 0.90
N ALA A 236 3.28 26.23 0.66
CA ALA A 236 2.06 25.84 1.37
C ALA A 236 2.35 24.99 2.63
N ASP A 237 3.61 24.91 3.08
CA ASP A 237 4.03 24.09 4.23
C ASP A 237 3.73 22.59 4.07
N ARG A 238 3.76 22.11 2.82
CA ARG A 238 3.62 20.70 2.45
C ARG A 238 4.95 20.16 1.94
N THR A 239 5.27 18.93 2.30
CA THR A 239 6.38 18.17 1.72
C THR A 239 5.96 17.55 0.38
N VAL A 240 6.90 16.98 -0.37
CA VAL A 240 6.63 16.21 -1.58
C VAL A 240 6.97 14.73 -1.42
N ALA A 241 6.18 13.88 -2.08
CA ALA A 241 6.39 12.44 -2.20
C ALA A 241 6.47 12.08 -3.68
N ILE A 242 7.67 11.78 -4.19
CA ILE A 242 7.91 11.62 -5.63
C ILE A 242 8.06 10.13 -5.98
N HIS A 243 7.17 9.62 -6.82
CA HIS A 243 7.22 8.26 -7.37
C HIS A 243 8.42 8.09 -8.30
N CYS A 244 9.36 7.20 -7.93
CA CYS A 244 10.55 6.88 -8.71
C CYS A 244 10.82 5.36 -8.70
N VAL A 245 10.35 4.66 -9.71
CA VAL A 245 10.60 3.23 -9.96
C VAL A 245 11.77 3.03 -10.90
N SER A 246 12.00 3.94 -11.85
CA SER A 246 13.15 3.85 -12.77
C SER A 246 14.32 4.72 -12.33
N ARG A 247 15.50 4.43 -12.88
CA ARG A 247 16.68 5.30 -12.73
C ARG A 247 16.43 6.69 -13.33
N VAL A 248 15.71 6.78 -14.44
CA VAL A 248 15.42 8.05 -15.13
C VAL A 248 14.52 8.93 -14.26
N GLU A 249 13.47 8.36 -13.66
CA GLU A 249 12.59 9.06 -12.73
C GLU A 249 13.36 9.58 -11.52
N LEU A 250 14.23 8.74 -10.94
CA LEU A 250 15.02 9.13 -9.78
C LEU A 250 15.98 10.28 -10.10
N VAL A 251 16.73 10.19 -11.21
CA VAL A 251 17.65 11.27 -11.64
C VAL A 251 16.89 12.56 -11.91
N PHE A 252 15.73 12.48 -12.57
CA PHE A 252 14.88 13.65 -12.83
C PHE A 252 14.40 14.30 -11.52
N ALA A 253 13.90 13.49 -10.58
CA ALA A 253 13.41 13.97 -9.30
C ALA A 253 14.52 14.65 -8.47
N LEU A 254 15.70 14.01 -8.40
CA LEU A 254 16.86 14.55 -7.68
C LEU A 254 17.34 15.86 -8.29
N ALA A 255 17.41 15.96 -9.62
CA ALA A 255 17.79 17.20 -10.31
C ALA A 255 16.81 18.36 -10.02
N ALA A 256 15.50 18.07 -10.01
CA ALA A 256 14.48 19.06 -9.67
C ALA A 256 14.60 19.52 -8.20
N LEU A 257 14.80 18.59 -7.27
CA LEU A 257 14.96 18.89 -5.84
C LEU A 257 16.26 19.64 -5.54
N GLN A 258 17.36 19.34 -6.25
CA GLN A 258 18.61 20.10 -6.15
C GLN A 258 18.43 21.56 -6.57
N ARG A 259 17.58 21.83 -7.56
CA ARG A 259 17.34 23.18 -8.10
C ARG A 259 16.34 23.98 -7.26
N VAL A 260 15.27 23.34 -6.81
CA VAL A 260 14.22 23.99 -6.00
C VAL A 260 14.65 24.13 -4.54
N GLY A 261 15.43 23.18 -4.03
CA GLY A 261 15.66 22.98 -2.60
C GLY A 261 14.72 21.93 -2.02
N VAL A 262 15.04 21.49 -0.80
CA VAL A 262 14.33 20.44 -0.06
C VAL A 262 13.84 20.97 1.28
N VAL A 263 12.75 20.40 1.78
CA VAL A 263 12.29 20.59 3.15
C VAL A 263 12.29 19.25 3.90
N LYS A 264 12.39 19.29 5.24
CA LYS A 264 12.36 18.08 6.05
C LYS A 264 11.05 17.32 5.82
N GLY A 265 11.15 16.05 5.43
CA GLY A 265 10.02 15.17 5.13
C GLY A 265 9.70 15.05 3.65
N ASP A 266 10.43 15.75 2.76
CA ASP A 266 10.47 15.39 1.35
C ASP A 266 11.01 13.98 1.17
N ARG A 267 10.39 13.21 0.28
CA ARG A 267 10.70 11.79 0.14
C ARG A 267 10.59 11.28 -1.28
N ILE A 268 11.42 10.28 -1.55
CA ILE A 268 11.36 9.45 -2.75
C ILE A 268 10.57 8.19 -2.43
N GLU A 269 9.57 7.93 -3.25
CA GLU A 269 8.71 6.76 -3.17
C GLU A 269 9.26 5.69 -4.12
N HIS A 270 9.25 4.45 -3.66
CA HIS A 270 9.88 3.27 -4.27
C HIS A 270 11.40 3.31 -4.22
N ALA A 271 12.01 4.29 -4.90
CA ALA A 271 13.44 4.30 -5.17
C ALA A 271 13.92 2.92 -5.61
N SER A 272 13.24 2.33 -6.61
CA SER A 272 13.44 0.92 -6.91
C SER A 272 14.85 0.65 -7.43
N VAL A 273 15.44 1.55 -8.22
CA VAL A 273 16.80 1.42 -8.73
C VAL A 273 17.63 2.61 -8.23
N VAL A 274 18.54 2.36 -7.29
CA VAL A 274 19.43 3.38 -6.70
C VAL A 274 20.89 2.96 -6.93
N ASP A 275 21.57 3.58 -7.88
CA ASP A 275 23.01 3.39 -8.07
C ASP A 275 23.83 4.22 -7.05
N ALA A 276 25.16 4.15 -7.13
CA ALA A 276 26.04 4.86 -6.19
C ALA A 276 25.86 6.38 -6.24
N ASP A 277 25.71 6.95 -7.44
CA ASP A 277 25.62 8.40 -7.64
C ASP A 277 24.28 8.95 -7.12
N THR A 278 23.19 8.24 -7.41
CA THR A 278 21.86 8.60 -6.89
C THR A 278 21.73 8.34 -5.39
N LEU A 279 22.40 7.33 -4.84
CA LEU A 279 22.50 7.10 -3.39
C LEU A 279 23.15 8.29 -2.68
N GLU A 280 24.29 8.75 -3.19
CA GLU A 280 24.99 9.92 -2.66
C GLU A 280 24.12 11.17 -2.74
N SER A 281 23.44 11.40 -3.87
CA SER A 281 22.53 12.53 -4.05
C SER A 281 21.37 12.51 -3.05
N ILE A 282 20.75 11.34 -2.78
CA ILE A 282 19.69 11.18 -1.77
C ILE A 282 20.22 11.56 -0.39
N ARG A 283 21.42 11.08 -0.03
CA ARG A 283 22.09 11.36 1.26
C ARG A 283 22.37 12.86 1.42
N GLU A 284 22.95 13.50 0.40
CA GLU A 284 23.32 14.92 0.45
C GLU A 284 22.11 15.84 0.57
N LEU A 285 21.01 15.49 -0.11
CA LEU A 285 19.75 16.20 0.00
C LEU A 285 18.99 15.89 1.30
N GLY A 286 19.41 14.88 2.07
CA GLY A 286 18.74 14.49 3.31
C GLY A 286 17.30 13.99 3.08
N LEU A 287 17.05 13.35 1.93
CA LEU A 287 15.73 12.83 1.56
C LEU A 287 15.42 11.53 2.30
N THR A 288 14.15 11.33 2.62
CA THR A 288 13.66 10.02 3.06
C THR A 288 13.36 9.14 1.86
N VAL A 289 13.58 7.83 1.99
CA VAL A 289 13.14 6.82 1.02
C VAL A 289 12.02 5.97 1.63
N VAL A 290 10.91 5.80 0.92
CA VAL A 290 9.85 4.84 1.27
C VAL A 290 9.78 3.77 0.20
N THR A 291 10.17 2.55 0.53
CA THR A 291 10.38 1.47 -0.45
C THR A 291 9.52 0.22 -0.19
N GLN A 292 9.48 -0.73 -1.13
CA GLN A 292 8.58 -1.89 -1.11
C GLN A 292 9.36 -3.21 -1.29
N PRO A 293 9.95 -3.74 -0.20
CA PRO A 293 10.79 -4.93 -0.29
C PRO A 293 10.03 -6.19 -0.78
N ASN A 294 8.71 -6.27 -0.60
CA ASN A 294 7.89 -7.39 -1.09
C ASN A 294 7.98 -7.59 -2.61
N PHE A 295 8.31 -6.56 -3.38
CA PHE A 295 8.52 -6.71 -4.83
C PHE A 295 9.72 -7.59 -5.19
N ILE A 296 10.69 -7.79 -4.30
CA ILE A 296 11.75 -8.80 -4.51
C ILE A 296 11.14 -10.21 -4.55
N PHE A 297 10.23 -10.53 -3.63
CA PHE A 297 9.55 -11.83 -3.64
C PHE A 297 8.59 -11.94 -4.83
N GLU A 298 7.72 -10.95 -5.00
CA GLU A 298 6.60 -11.02 -5.95
C GLU A 298 7.04 -10.91 -7.42
N ARG A 299 8.09 -10.14 -7.71
CA ARG A 299 8.50 -9.76 -9.07
C ARG A 299 9.97 -10.01 -9.35
N GLY A 300 10.76 -10.46 -8.36
CA GLY A 300 12.20 -10.65 -8.50
C GLY A 300 12.58 -11.56 -9.67
N ASP A 301 11.83 -12.64 -9.91
CA ASP A 301 12.09 -13.53 -11.04
C ASP A 301 11.94 -12.80 -12.38
N GLN A 302 10.87 -11.99 -12.52
CA GLN A 302 10.65 -11.16 -13.70
C GLN A 302 11.77 -10.11 -13.87
N TYR A 303 12.17 -9.44 -12.79
CA TYR A 303 13.25 -8.46 -12.86
C TYR A 303 14.55 -9.06 -13.40
N THR A 304 14.87 -10.33 -13.09
CA THR A 304 16.07 -10.99 -13.62
C THR A 304 16.06 -11.18 -15.15
N HIS A 305 14.90 -11.04 -15.79
CA HIS A 305 14.76 -11.08 -17.24
C HIS A 305 14.66 -9.67 -17.85
N ASP A 306 14.00 -8.75 -17.15
CA ASP A 306 13.60 -7.45 -17.72
C ASP A 306 14.65 -6.35 -17.49
N LEU A 307 15.44 -6.43 -16.41
CA LEU A 307 16.39 -5.38 -16.01
C LEU A 307 17.82 -5.66 -16.48
N GLN A 308 18.57 -4.59 -16.76
CA GLN A 308 20.01 -4.69 -17.00
C GLN A 308 20.77 -5.12 -15.74
N HIS A 309 21.98 -5.63 -15.91
CA HIS A 309 22.76 -6.19 -14.79
C HIS A 309 23.05 -5.16 -13.68
N ASP A 310 23.38 -3.93 -14.06
CA ASP A 310 23.66 -2.83 -13.14
C ASP A 310 22.38 -2.33 -12.44
N GLU A 311 21.23 -2.32 -13.14
CA GLU A 311 19.93 -2.02 -12.54
C GLU A 311 19.52 -3.09 -11.52
N LEU A 312 19.77 -4.36 -11.83
CA LEU A 312 19.55 -5.47 -10.90
C LEU A 312 20.38 -5.32 -9.63
N GLN A 313 21.64 -4.91 -9.72
CA GLN A 313 22.50 -4.67 -8.55
C GLN A 313 22.01 -3.51 -7.68
N ALA A 314 21.39 -2.50 -8.30
CA ALA A 314 20.84 -1.31 -7.64
C ALA A 314 19.41 -1.51 -7.10
N LEU A 315 18.81 -2.69 -7.32
CA LEU A 315 17.38 -2.93 -7.09
C LEU A 315 17.01 -3.06 -5.60
N TYR A 316 16.10 -2.19 -5.11
CA TYR A 316 15.55 -2.14 -3.76
C TYR A 316 16.62 -2.25 -2.67
N ARG A 317 17.69 -1.45 -2.75
CA ARG A 317 18.91 -1.57 -1.96
C ARG A 317 18.85 -1.02 -0.53
N ILE A 318 18.01 -1.63 0.30
CA ILE A 318 17.71 -1.17 1.66
C ILE A 318 18.94 -1.20 2.58
N GLY A 319 19.81 -2.20 2.44
CA GLY A 319 21.03 -2.32 3.23
C GLY A 319 21.94 -1.11 3.04
N GLY A 320 22.28 -0.80 1.79
CA GLY A 320 23.12 0.32 1.40
C GLY A 320 22.52 1.68 1.79
N LEU A 321 21.21 1.88 1.60
CA LEU A 321 20.52 3.10 2.03
C LEU A 321 20.72 3.36 3.54
N LEU A 322 20.50 2.33 4.35
CA LEU A 322 20.61 2.46 5.80
C LEU A 322 22.06 2.56 6.29
N GLU A 323 23.03 1.93 5.59
CA GLU A 323 24.47 2.07 5.89
C GLU A 323 24.95 3.51 5.69
N GLU A 324 24.44 4.17 4.64
CA GLU A 324 24.64 5.60 4.39
C GLU A 324 23.80 6.52 5.30
N LYS A 325 23.10 5.94 6.29
CA LYS A 325 22.25 6.64 7.26
C LYS A 325 21.11 7.45 6.62
N ILE A 326 20.66 7.04 5.44
CA ILE A 326 19.44 7.58 4.83
C ILE A 326 18.23 7.05 5.63
N SER A 327 17.26 7.92 5.90
CA SER A 327 15.99 7.51 6.52
C SER A 327 15.20 6.64 5.55
N VAL A 328 14.90 5.40 5.96
CA VAL A 328 14.14 4.44 5.16
C VAL A 328 12.87 4.01 5.89
N GLY A 329 11.72 4.28 5.29
CA GLY A 329 10.44 3.66 5.64
C GLY A 329 10.08 2.57 4.63
N ALA A 330 9.08 1.74 4.96
CA ALA A 330 8.57 0.74 4.04
C ALA A 330 7.06 0.80 3.89
N GLY A 331 6.58 0.42 2.71
CA GLY A 331 5.17 0.20 2.43
C GLY A 331 4.96 -1.02 1.55
N THR A 332 3.71 -1.43 1.36
CA THR A 332 3.38 -2.61 0.53
C THR A 332 3.07 -2.25 -0.92
N ASP A 333 2.68 -1.00 -1.17
CA ASP A 333 2.11 -0.51 -2.42
C ASP A 333 0.89 -1.34 -2.86
N ALA A 334 0.13 -1.89 -1.90
CA ALA A 334 -1.09 -2.62 -2.22
C ALA A 334 -2.12 -1.70 -2.92
N PRO A 335 -2.81 -2.19 -3.97
CA PRO A 335 -2.88 -3.58 -4.44
C PRO A 335 -1.88 -3.93 -5.56
N PHE A 336 -0.90 -3.06 -5.84
CA PHE A 336 0.16 -3.38 -6.80
C PHE A 336 1.11 -4.43 -6.21
N GLY A 337 1.34 -4.38 -4.89
CA GLY A 337 1.88 -5.48 -4.10
C GLY A 337 0.85 -6.18 -3.21
N SER A 338 1.26 -7.25 -2.54
CA SER A 338 0.48 -7.89 -1.46
C SER A 338 0.27 -6.92 -0.29
N PRO A 339 -0.94 -6.82 0.29
CA PRO A 339 -1.19 -5.94 1.44
C PRO A 339 -0.55 -6.43 2.75
N ASP A 340 0.18 -7.55 2.74
CA ASP A 340 0.81 -8.12 3.94
C ASP A 340 2.19 -7.48 4.22
N PRO A 341 2.32 -6.63 5.27
CA PRO A 341 3.61 -6.04 5.62
C PRO A 341 4.63 -7.08 6.09
N TRP A 342 4.20 -8.24 6.61
CA TRP A 342 5.11 -9.29 7.05
C TRP A 342 5.81 -9.96 5.86
N LEU A 343 5.15 -10.02 4.69
CA LEU A 343 5.82 -10.41 3.45
C LEU A 343 6.92 -9.41 3.07
N ALA A 344 6.66 -8.11 3.20
CA ALA A 344 7.67 -7.09 2.93
C ALA A 344 8.83 -7.13 3.92
N ILE A 345 8.56 -7.26 5.22
CA ILE A 345 9.56 -7.43 6.28
C ILE A 345 10.44 -8.65 5.98
N ARG A 346 9.83 -9.82 5.72
CA ARG A 346 10.55 -11.05 5.35
C ARG A 346 11.36 -10.90 4.06
N SER A 347 10.81 -10.20 3.06
CA SER A 347 11.52 -9.97 1.79
C SER A 347 12.73 -9.06 1.97
N ALA A 348 12.70 -8.11 2.91
CA ALA A 348 13.87 -7.30 3.26
C ALA A 348 14.97 -8.11 3.97
N VAL A 349 14.58 -9.15 4.72
CA VAL A 349 15.52 -10.03 5.45
C VAL A 349 16.11 -11.09 4.54
N GLU A 350 15.29 -11.75 3.73
CA GLU A 350 15.70 -12.92 2.95
C GLU A 350 16.10 -12.59 1.52
N ARG A 351 15.53 -11.52 0.95
CA ARG A 351 15.65 -11.11 -0.46
C ARG A 351 15.48 -12.26 -1.46
N LYS A 352 14.64 -13.23 -1.13
CA LYS A 352 14.29 -14.35 -2.02
C LYS A 352 13.16 -13.96 -2.95
N THR A 353 13.29 -14.33 -4.22
CA THR A 353 12.21 -14.33 -5.21
C THR A 353 11.22 -15.46 -4.94
N ASN A 354 10.07 -15.45 -5.62
CA ASN A 354 9.09 -16.52 -5.55
C ASN A 354 9.65 -17.89 -5.98
N SER A 355 10.63 -17.94 -6.91
CA SER A 355 11.35 -19.18 -7.26
C SER A 355 12.43 -19.61 -6.26
N GLY A 356 12.70 -18.80 -5.23
CA GLY A 356 13.70 -19.07 -4.19
C GLY A 356 15.11 -18.55 -4.51
N ARG A 357 15.32 -17.82 -5.62
CA ARG A 357 16.59 -17.16 -5.93
C ARG A 357 16.80 -15.99 -4.96
N VAL A 358 18.02 -15.83 -4.43
CA VAL A 358 18.38 -14.64 -3.63
C VAL A 358 18.90 -13.54 -4.55
N LEU A 359 18.36 -12.32 -4.46
CA LEU A 359 18.83 -11.14 -5.19
C LEU A 359 19.58 -10.20 -4.25
N ASN A 360 20.76 -9.71 -4.64
CA ASN A 360 21.60 -8.76 -3.89
C ASN A 360 21.68 -9.12 -2.39
N ALA A 361 22.30 -10.26 -2.04
CA ALA A 361 22.33 -10.76 -0.67
C ALA A 361 22.95 -9.76 0.34
N ASP A 362 23.87 -8.91 -0.12
CA ASP A 362 24.48 -7.86 0.70
C ASP A 362 23.50 -6.75 1.10
N GLU A 363 22.35 -6.65 0.42
CA GLU A 363 21.27 -5.70 0.72
C GLU A 363 20.25 -6.25 1.73
N CYS A 364 20.47 -7.47 2.26
CA CYS A 364 19.66 -8.05 3.33
C CYS A 364 19.86 -7.28 4.64
N ILE A 365 18.78 -7.11 5.41
CA ILE A 365 18.82 -6.48 6.74
C ILE A 365 18.32 -7.44 7.83
N SER A 366 18.64 -7.17 9.09
CA SER A 366 18.11 -7.99 10.20
C SER A 366 16.60 -7.82 10.36
N ALA A 367 15.94 -8.82 10.96
CA ALA A 367 14.51 -8.77 11.26
C ALA A 367 14.13 -7.54 12.10
N ASP A 368 14.95 -7.16 13.09
CA ASP A 368 14.73 -5.94 13.88
C ASP A 368 14.79 -4.67 13.03
N ARG A 369 15.73 -4.58 12.08
CA ARG A 369 15.82 -3.41 11.16
C ARG A 369 14.62 -3.38 10.23
N ALA A 370 14.20 -4.54 9.70
CA ALA A 370 13.04 -4.64 8.82
C ALA A 370 11.73 -4.26 9.52
N LEU A 371 11.52 -4.74 10.76
CA LEU A 371 10.37 -4.34 11.57
C LEU A 371 10.36 -2.84 11.87
N LYS A 372 11.52 -2.23 12.09
CA LYS A 372 11.64 -0.78 12.35
C LYS A 372 11.13 0.08 11.20
N LEU A 373 11.25 -0.38 9.95
CA LEU A 373 10.76 0.35 8.77
C LEU A 373 9.23 0.57 8.77
N TYR A 374 8.50 -0.25 9.56
CA TYR A 374 7.04 -0.21 9.70
C TYR A 374 6.58 0.33 11.06
N THR A 375 7.48 0.72 11.96
CA THR A 375 7.10 1.17 13.32
C THR A 375 7.42 2.65 13.54
N THR A 376 7.86 3.37 12.52
CA THR A 376 8.06 4.83 12.55
C THR A 376 6.74 5.60 12.51
N PRO A 377 6.68 6.83 13.04
CA PRO A 377 5.50 7.69 12.93
C PRO A 377 5.13 7.98 11.47
N PRO A 378 3.82 8.14 11.15
CA PRO A 378 3.36 8.43 9.79
C PRO A 378 4.03 9.65 9.15
N GLU A 379 4.25 10.69 9.94
CA GLU A 379 4.86 11.96 9.55
C GLU A 379 6.38 11.90 9.34
N ASP A 380 7.05 10.86 9.83
CA ASP A 380 8.51 10.72 9.80
C ASP A 380 8.92 9.29 9.40
N PRO A 381 8.57 8.82 8.17
CA PRO A 381 8.97 7.49 7.71
C PRO A 381 10.49 7.34 7.76
N GLY A 382 10.96 6.23 8.34
CA GLY A 382 12.40 5.99 8.51
C GLY A 382 13.07 6.87 9.57
N GLY A 383 12.29 7.61 10.35
CA GLY A 383 12.72 8.33 11.54
C GLY A 383 12.91 7.42 12.76
N THR A 384 12.61 7.94 13.95
CA THR A 384 12.73 7.15 15.19
C THR A 384 11.54 6.21 15.34
N PRO A 385 11.73 4.88 15.45
CA PRO A 385 10.64 3.95 15.69
C PRO A 385 9.88 4.27 16.98
N ARG A 386 8.55 4.09 16.95
CA ARG A 386 7.68 4.23 18.12
C ARG A 386 8.14 3.27 19.22
N ARG A 387 8.03 3.72 20.47
CA ARG A 387 8.43 2.94 21.65
C ARG A 387 7.21 2.57 22.48
N LEU A 388 7.35 1.48 23.23
CA LEU A 388 6.38 1.08 24.24
C LEU A 388 6.72 1.78 25.56
N ASP A 389 6.40 3.07 25.63
CA ASP A 389 6.79 3.93 26.75
C ASP A 389 5.65 4.88 27.16
N VAL A 390 5.72 5.40 28.38
CA VAL A 390 4.71 6.31 28.93
C VAL A 390 4.59 7.55 28.04
N GLY A 391 3.35 7.93 27.72
CA GLY A 391 3.02 9.06 26.85
C GLY A 391 2.95 8.71 25.36
N GLN A 392 3.34 7.50 24.96
CA GLN A 392 3.20 7.04 23.57
C GLN A 392 1.78 6.58 23.27
N CYS A 393 1.38 6.67 21.99
CA CYS A 393 0.09 6.15 21.53
C CYS A 393 0.02 4.64 21.78
N ALA A 394 -1.13 4.17 22.29
CA ALA A 394 -1.38 2.75 22.51
C ALA A 394 -1.84 2.04 21.21
N ASP A 395 -1.05 2.19 20.16
CA ASP A 395 -1.16 1.43 18.92
C ASP A 395 -0.19 0.26 19.00
N LEU A 396 -0.71 -0.94 19.25
CA LEU A 396 0.07 -2.09 19.69
C LEU A 396 -0.35 -3.36 18.95
N VAL A 397 0.58 -4.29 18.80
CA VAL A 397 0.32 -5.62 18.28
C VAL A 397 0.86 -6.67 19.23
N LEU A 398 -0.01 -7.58 19.67
CA LEU A 398 0.39 -8.77 20.41
C LEU A 398 0.60 -9.92 19.43
N LEU A 399 1.76 -10.56 19.50
CA LEU A 399 2.11 -11.73 18.70
C LEU A 399 1.75 -13.02 19.44
N SER A 400 1.79 -14.15 18.74
CA SER A 400 1.45 -15.48 19.27
C SER A 400 2.60 -16.17 20.00
N GLN A 401 3.78 -15.55 19.98
CA GLN A 401 5.01 -16.10 20.52
C GLN A 401 6.01 -14.97 20.81
N PRO A 402 7.10 -15.24 21.53
CA PRO A 402 8.19 -14.28 21.72
C PRO A 402 8.79 -13.79 20.38
N TRP A 403 9.46 -12.64 20.41
CA TRP A 403 10.03 -12.04 19.20
C TRP A 403 11.17 -12.90 18.63
N GLU A 404 11.93 -13.57 19.51
CA GLU A 404 13.01 -14.50 19.18
C GLU A 404 12.53 -15.66 18.31
N GLU A 405 11.29 -16.12 18.49
CA GLU A 405 10.68 -17.15 17.65
C GLU A 405 10.00 -16.56 16.43
N THR A 406 9.31 -15.42 16.57
CA THR A 406 8.62 -14.77 15.43
C THR A 406 9.59 -14.32 14.35
N GLN A 407 10.76 -13.80 14.73
CA GLN A 407 11.75 -13.28 13.79
C GLN A 407 12.37 -14.36 12.89
N LYS A 408 12.19 -15.65 13.21
CA LYS A 408 12.67 -16.78 12.40
C LYS A 408 11.80 -17.04 11.17
N SER A 409 10.54 -16.56 11.17
CA SER A 409 9.57 -16.88 10.13
C SER A 409 8.84 -15.66 9.55
N LEU A 410 8.58 -14.63 10.35
CA LEU A 410 8.04 -13.34 9.91
C LEU A 410 6.74 -13.47 9.10
N PHE A 411 5.77 -14.15 9.70
CA PHE A 411 4.45 -14.43 9.12
C PHE A 411 3.35 -13.67 9.85
N SER A 412 2.41 -13.10 9.09
CA SER A 412 1.27 -12.34 9.61
C SER A 412 0.34 -13.19 10.48
N GLU A 413 0.35 -14.51 10.30
CA GLU A 413 -0.36 -15.47 11.15
C GLU A 413 0.06 -15.40 12.61
N SER A 414 1.23 -14.83 12.91
CA SER A 414 1.71 -14.62 14.29
C SER A 414 0.90 -13.54 15.01
N VAL A 415 0.17 -12.66 14.32
CA VAL A 415 -0.64 -11.60 14.95
C VAL A 415 -1.83 -12.19 15.71
N GLN A 416 -1.93 -11.89 17.00
CA GLN A 416 -3.02 -12.33 17.87
C GLN A 416 -4.01 -11.20 18.17
N LEU A 417 -3.49 -10.01 18.50
CA LEU A 417 -4.29 -8.82 18.79
C LEU A 417 -3.71 -7.61 18.08
N THR A 418 -4.59 -6.76 17.58
CA THR A 418 -4.22 -5.42 17.11
C THR A 418 -5.05 -4.41 17.88
N ILE A 419 -4.34 -3.50 18.55
CA ILE A 419 -4.88 -2.48 19.44
C ILE A 419 -4.59 -1.14 18.78
N VAL A 420 -5.62 -0.31 18.63
CA VAL A 420 -5.50 1.05 18.07
C VAL A 420 -6.10 2.02 19.07
N LYS A 421 -5.32 3.03 19.45
CA LYS A 421 -5.65 3.99 20.52
C LYS A 421 -6.19 3.29 21.76
N GLY A 422 -5.51 2.21 22.18
CA GLY A 422 -5.83 1.45 23.39
C GLY A 422 -7.10 0.61 23.32
N LYS A 423 -7.75 0.51 22.16
CA LYS A 423 -8.94 -0.34 21.94
C LYS A 423 -8.55 -1.54 21.09
N VAL A 424 -8.98 -2.74 21.48
CA VAL A 424 -8.81 -3.95 20.66
C VAL A 424 -9.67 -3.81 19.41
N GLN A 425 -9.04 -3.69 18.24
CA GLN A 425 -9.71 -3.60 16.93
C GLN A 425 -9.71 -4.93 16.19
N TYR A 426 -8.75 -5.81 16.50
CA TYR A 426 -8.71 -7.18 15.99
C TYR A 426 -8.28 -8.13 17.09
N LYS A 427 -8.92 -9.30 17.09
CA LYS A 427 -8.55 -10.45 17.91
C LYS A 427 -8.70 -11.72 17.10
N LYS A 428 -7.60 -12.47 16.98
CA LYS A 428 -7.62 -13.78 16.34
C LYS A 428 -8.45 -14.73 17.20
N HIS A 429 -9.48 -15.33 16.60
CA HIS A 429 -10.23 -16.38 17.27
C HIS A 429 -9.39 -17.68 17.27
N ALA A 430 -9.39 -18.39 18.39
CA ALA A 430 -8.82 -19.73 18.43
C ALA A 430 -9.62 -20.63 17.45
N ALA A 431 -8.90 -21.34 16.58
CA ALA A 431 -9.48 -22.28 15.63
C ALA A 431 -10.07 -23.51 16.34
#